data_AF-A0A0B1P3S0-F1
#
_entry.id   AF-A0A0B1P3S0-F1
#
_cell.length_a   1.000
_cell.length_b   1.000
_cell.length_c   1.000
_cell.angle_alpha   90.00
_cell.angle_beta   90.00
_cell.angle_gamma   90.00
#
_symmetry.space_group_name_H-M   'P 1'
#
loop_
_entity.id
_entity.type
_entity.pdbx_description
1 polymer ?
#
loop_
_entity_poly.entity_id
_entity_poly.type
_entity_poly.pdbx_seq_one_letter_code
_entity_poly.pdbx_strand_id
1 'polypeptide(L)'
;MSESKTSPQLNQTCPKPLKRHRQKLLKEPSLYFTSKYWDRLPRPHLTKNALKELNYRNRQLESPISTPQTYPELSPDLLEALRQIAREGGPDLTDLRGFPEPFDDTMESYEQGQSSRSTLWTRPSGTVRKTKTTGPYDRDFASILEASGIYSDPYIGPEKPFSIVPTNINEMIERADQPRASVSAETYQESRFQKFRRVIAYANFETEVVASVVPTLEAENGSEKLENSNITFSNLAPLIDGGLDHIVLSKTSPDLFYGSSFECLDERIRQNLSSQVLPKLDIEKPIAPNFFLELKGPEGHQRVADRQALYNGALGERGQIALRSWGHDHPVLDGAAHTITCTFISGALTFYSIHAVPVETPSRRIEYFMYLIGIYVMHASASQYRKGIAAYQNLREYAEEKRNESISLANSRL
;
A
#
# COMPACT_ATOMS: atom_id res chain seq x y z
N MET A 1 -35.41 -73.06 -9.35
CA MET A 1 -36.22 -72.35 -8.34
C MET A 1 -35.23 -71.65 -7.42
N SER A 2 -34.80 -70.45 -7.79
CA SER A 2 -35.41 -69.18 -7.36
C SER A 2 -35.12 -68.92 -5.88
N GLU A 3 -34.19 -67.99 -5.59
CA GLU A 3 -34.50 -66.82 -4.75
C GLU A 3 -33.30 -65.88 -4.63
N SER A 4 -33.48 -64.73 -5.28
CA SER A 4 -32.77 -63.47 -5.11
C SER A 4 -33.05 -62.83 -3.75
N LYS A 5 -32.02 -62.39 -3.03
CA LYS A 5 -32.16 -61.42 -1.91
C LYS A 5 -31.27 -60.21 -2.14
N THR A 6 -31.89 -59.19 -2.72
CA THR A 6 -31.43 -57.80 -2.80
C THR A 6 -31.63 -57.15 -1.43
N SER A 7 -30.58 -56.54 -0.88
CA SER A 7 -30.68 -55.74 0.36
C SER A 7 -31.03 -54.27 0.04
N PRO A 8 -31.93 -53.62 0.80
CA PRO A 8 -32.44 -52.28 0.48
C PRO A 8 -31.51 -51.15 0.95
N GLN A 9 -31.37 -50.13 0.09
CA GLN A 9 -30.72 -48.85 0.40
C GLN A 9 -31.62 -48.00 1.33
N LEU A 10 -31.06 -47.56 2.45
CA LEU A 10 -31.66 -46.54 3.33
C LEU A 10 -31.40 -45.14 2.75
N ASN A 11 -32.45 -44.50 2.25
CA ASN A 11 -32.49 -43.06 1.99
C ASN A 11 -32.74 -42.31 3.29
N GLN A 12 -31.71 -41.62 3.82
CA GLN A 12 -31.88 -40.60 4.86
C GLN A 12 -31.85 -39.21 4.25
N THR A 13 -32.99 -38.52 4.34
CA THR A 13 -33.20 -37.12 4.00
C THR A 13 -32.57 -36.20 5.04
N CYS A 14 -31.61 -35.35 4.63
CA CYS A 14 -31.09 -34.26 5.46
C CYS A 14 -31.95 -32.98 5.27
N PRO A 15 -32.40 -32.30 6.33
CA PRO A 15 -33.17 -31.07 6.22
C PRO A 15 -32.27 -29.86 5.88
N LYS A 16 -32.78 -28.97 5.00
CA LYS A 16 -32.10 -27.74 4.56
C LYS A 16 -32.01 -26.72 5.71
N PRO A 17 -30.87 -26.05 5.96
CA PRO A 17 -30.77 -25.03 6.99
C PRO A 17 -31.36 -23.68 6.54
N LEU A 18 -32.16 -23.08 7.43
CA LEU A 18 -32.76 -21.75 7.33
C LEU A 18 -31.71 -20.65 7.17
N LYS A 19 -31.95 -19.72 6.25
CA LYS A 19 -31.11 -18.53 6.01
C LYS A 19 -31.11 -17.62 7.24
N ARG A 20 -30.01 -17.61 8.00
CA ARG A 20 -29.74 -16.58 9.01
C ARG A 20 -29.49 -15.24 8.33
N HIS A 21 -30.34 -14.26 8.61
CA HIS A 21 -30.11 -12.85 8.29
C HIS A 21 -28.86 -12.39 9.05
N ARG A 22 -27.75 -12.13 8.35
CA ARG A 22 -26.56 -11.51 8.94
C ARG A 22 -26.89 -10.04 9.23
N GLN A 23 -27.06 -9.70 10.51
CA GLN A 23 -26.92 -8.32 10.96
C GLN A 23 -25.57 -7.78 10.45
N LYS A 24 -25.61 -6.66 9.73
CA LYS A 24 -24.40 -5.93 9.32
C LYS A 24 -23.74 -5.42 10.61
N LEU A 25 -22.72 -6.13 11.07
CA LEU A 25 -21.74 -5.58 11.99
C LEU A 25 -21.16 -4.32 11.31
N LEU A 26 -21.34 -3.15 11.91
CA LEU A 26 -20.68 -1.92 11.48
C LEU A 26 -19.18 -2.20 11.47
N LYS A 27 -18.59 -2.26 10.28
CA LYS A 27 -17.14 -2.45 10.11
C LYS A 27 -16.44 -1.29 10.83
N GLU A 28 -15.61 -1.60 11.83
CA GLU A 28 -14.68 -0.63 12.37
C GLU A 28 -13.89 0.02 11.23
N PRO A 29 -13.68 1.35 11.25
CA PRO A 29 -12.86 1.99 10.24
C PRO A 29 -11.46 1.37 10.28
N SER A 30 -11.01 0.83 9.15
CA SER A 30 -9.63 0.31 9.03
C SER A 30 -8.66 1.48 9.16
N LEU A 31 -8.16 1.72 10.36
CA LEU A 31 -7.09 2.67 10.59
C LEU A 31 -5.79 2.07 10.09
N TYR A 32 -5.09 2.80 9.23
CA TYR A 32 -3.75 2.40 8.78
C TYR A 32 -2.66 2.70 9.83
N PHE A 33 -3.01 3.49 10.84
CA PHE A 33 -2.09 4.01 11.83
C PHE A 33 -2.77 4.02 13.19
N THR A 34 -2.00 3.81 14.26
CA THR A 34 -2.53 3.85 15.65
C THR A 34 -2.71 5.28 16.13
N SER A 35 -3.51 5.51 17.17
CA SER A 35 -3.63 6.85 17.76
C SER A 35 -2.28 7.42 18.23
N LYS A 36 -1.44 6.56 18.81
CA LYS A 36 -0.08 6.92 19.24
C LYS A 36 0.83 7.35 18.08
N TYR A 37 0.61 6.85 16.86
CA TYR A 37 1.27 7.36 15.66
C TYR A 37 0.94 8.84 15.43
N TRP A 38 -0.33 9.22 15.56
CA TRP A 38 -0.78 10.58 15.30
C TRP A 38 -0.29 11.56 16.37
N ASP A 39 -0.14 11.09 17.62
CA ASP A 39 0.36 11.91 18.73
C ASP A 39 1.86 12.23 18.63
N ARG A 40 2.63 11.44 17.86
CA ARG A 40 4.06 11.65 17.62
C ARG A 40 4.34 12.63 16.49
N LEU A 41 3.35 12.95 15.66
CA LEU A 41 3.54 13.86 14.54
C LEU A 41 3.69 15.29 15.07
N PRO A 42 4.80 16.00 14.77
CA PRO A 42 4.98 17.38 15.23
C PRO A 42 3.90 18.32 14.66
N ARG A 43 3.45 18.04 13.42
CA ARG A 43 2.33 18.71 12.77
C ARG A 43 1.59 17.72 11.86
N PRO A 44 0.44 17.17 12.27
CA PRO A 44 -0.36 16.33 11.40
C PRO A 44 -0.95 17.18 10.26
N HIS A 45 -0.89 16.67 9.03
CA HIS A 45 -1.52 17.33 7.90
C HIS A 45 -3.00 16.94 7.83
N LEU A 46 -3.82 17.79 7.19
CA LEU A 46 -5.23 17.49 6.96
C LEU A 46 -5.40 16.46 5.84
N THR A 47 -5.00 15.21 6.11
CA THR A 47 -5.13 14.06 5.21
C THR A 47 -6.43 13.30 5.49
N LYS A 48 -6.86 12.48 4.53
CA LYS A 48 -8.02 11.60 4.72
C LYS A 48 -7.79 10.58 5.84
N ASN A 49 -6.54 10.18 6.12
CA ASN A 49 -6.23 9.31 7.25
C ASN A 49 -6.24 10.08 8.57
N ALA A 50 -5.77 11.34 8.60
CA ALA A 50 -5.89 12.20 9.79
C ALA A 50 -7.36 12.43 10.18
N LEU A 51 -8.22 12.67 9.18
CA LEU A 51 -9.66 12.80 9.39
C LEU A 51 -10.31 11.51 9.87
N LYS A 52 -9.87 10.34 9.38
CA LYS A 52 -10.36 9.04 9.89
C LYS A 52 -9.95 8.81 11.33
N GLU A 53 -8.72 9.14 11.69
CA GLU A 53 -8.26 9.08 13.08
C GLU A 53 -9.07 10.02 13.97
N LEU A 54 -9.24 11.28 13.56
CA LEU A 54 -10.03 12.25 14.32
C LEU A 54 -11.45 11.72 14.56
N ASN A 55 -12.10 11.23 13.51
CA ASN A 55 -13.43 10.63 13.62
C ASN A 55 -13.43 9.38 14.50
N TYR A 56 -12.36 8.57 14.46
CA TYR A 56 -12.23 7.42 15.34
C TYR A 56 -12.14 7.85 16.80
N ARG A 57 -11.29 8.83 17.15
CA ARG A 57 -11.18 9.38 18.51
C ARG A 57 -12.51 9.96 18.99
N ASN A 58 -13.20 10.72 18.13
CA ASN A 58 -14.50 11.28 18.47
C ASN A 58 -15.53 10.18 18.80
N ARG A 59 -15.54 9.07 18.04
CA ARG A 59 -16.41 7.92 18.34
C ARG A 59 -16.04 7.19 19.63
N GLN A 60 -14.78 7.21 20.05
CA GLN A 60 -14.39 6.65 21.35
C GLN A 60 -14.83 7.54 22.52
N LEU A 61 -14.90 8.86 22.29
CA LEU A 61 -15.47 9.81 23.26
C LEU A 61 -16.99 9.69 23.36
N GLU A 62 -17.66 9.24 22.29
CA GLU A 62 -19.07 8.80 22.31
C GLU A 62 -19.22 7.45 23.05
N SER A 63 -19.04 7.45 24.37
CA SER A 63 -19.53 6.34 25.22
C SER A 63 -21.06 6.43 25.39
N PRO A 64 -21.75 5.30 25.67
CA PRO A 64 -23.06 4.98 25.12
C PRO A 64 -24.10 6.01 25.53
N ILE A 65 -25.08 6.22 24.65
CA ILE A 65 -26.39 6.80 24.96
C ILE A 65 -26.66 6.53 26.44
N SER A 66 -26.67 7.60 27.25
CA SER A 66 -27.02 7.49 28.66
C SER A 66 -28.23 6.58 28.71
N THR A 67 -28.09 5.37 29.26
CA THR A 67 -29.24 4.54 29.60
C THR A 67 -30.22 5.49 30.26
N PRO A 68 -31.49 5.60 29.81
CA PRO A 68 -32.41 6.59 30.35
C PRO A 68 -32.37 6.40 31.85
N GLN A 69 -31.72 7.32 32.55
CA GLN A 69 -31.70 7.27 33.99
C GLN A 69 -33.16 7.35 34.34
N THR A 70 -33.67 6.36 35.06
CA THR A 70 -34.98 6.47 35.68
C THR A 70 -34.92 7.75 36.49
N TYR A 71 -35.52 8.82 35.94
CA TYR A 71 -35.48 10.12 36.60
C TYR A 71 -36.12 9.91 37.96
N PRO A 72 -35.49 10.33 39.08
CA PRO A 72 -36.22 10.42 40.33
C PRO A 72 -37.44 11.30 40.09
N GLU A 73 -38.60 10.96 40.67
CA GLU A 73 -39.82 11.78 40.57
C GLU A 73 -39.45 13.25 40.82
N LEU A 74 -39.58 14.06 39.77
CA LEU A 74 -39.19 15.46 39.82
C LEU A 74 -40.07 16.15 40.87
N SER A 75 -39.45 16.75 41.88
CA SER A 75 -40.20 17.54 42.87
C SER A 75 -41.00 18.64 42.15
N PRO A 76 -42.21 19.00 42.65
CA PRO A 76 -43.05 20.02 42.03
C PRO A 76 -42.33 21.35 41.79
N ASP A 77 -41.44 21.74 42.71
CA ASP A 77 -40.67 22.99 42.63
C ASP A 77 -39.65 22.97 41.48
N LEU A 78 -39.02 21.82 41.26
CA LEU A 78 -38.08 21.63 40.14
C LEU A 78 -38.80 21.64 38.80
N LEU A 79 -40.03 21.10 38.73
CA LEU A 79 -40.85 21.11 37.53
C LEU A 79 -41.26 22.54 37.15
N GLU A 80 -41.61 23.37 38.13
CA GLU A 80 -41.98 24.75 37.90
C GLU A 80 -40.76 25.59 37.48
N ALA A 81 -39.58 25.35 38.08
CA ALA A 81 -38.33 25.95 37.64
C ALA A 81 -37.96 25.59 36.19
N LEU A 82 -38.12 24.32 35.79
CA LEU A 82 -37.88 23.87 34.41
C LEU A 82 -38.86 24.51 33.42
N ARG A 83 -40.15 24.65 33.80
CA ARG A 83 -41.15 25.35 32.98
C ARG A 83 -40.82 26.83 32.82
N GLN A 84 -40.31 27.47 33.87
CA GLN A 84 -39.91 28.87 33.81
C GLN A 84 -38.73 29.06 32.85
N ILE A 85 -37.71 28.21 32.93
CA ILE A 85 -36.57 28.22 32.00
C ILE A 85 -37.04 28.01 30.55
N ALA A 86 -37.96 27.07 30.32
CA ALA A 86 -38.52 26.83 28.99
C ALA A 86 -39.33 28.03 28.45
N ARG A 87 -40.06 28.75 29.32
CA ARG A 87 -40.78 29.98 28.95
C ARG A 87 -39.84 31.14 28.58
N GLU A 88 -38.65 31.17 29.16
CA GLU A 88 -37.63 32.19 28.92
C GLU A 88 -36.73 31.91 27.70
N GLY A 89 -37.08 30.89 26.90
CA GLY A 89 -36.36 30.54 25.68
C GLY A 89 -35.33 29.42 25.86
N GLY A 90 -35.22 28.84 27.06
CA GLY A 90 -34.26 27.80 27.38
C GLY A 90 -32.83 28.33 27.62
N PRO A 91 -31.91 27.45 28.04
CA PRO A 91 -30.50 27.82 28.17
C PRO A 91 -29.88 28.14 26.79
N ASP A 92 -28.94 29.08 26.75
CA ASP A 92 -28.17 29.37 25.53
C ASP A 92 -27.30 28.16 25.16
N LEU A 93 -27.56 27.58 23.99
CA LEU A 93 -26.84 26.41 23.47
C LEU A 93 -25.84 26.79 22.36
N THR A 94 -25.58 28.08 22.14
CA THR A 94 -24.75 28.57 21.02
C THR A 94 -23.31 28.03 21.07
N ASP A 95 -22.78 27.77 22.26
CA ASP A 95 -21.43 27.22 22.47
C ASP A 95 -21.38 25.68 22.46
N LEU A 96 -22.54 25.02 22.35
CA LEU A 96 -22.62 23.56 22.40
C LEU A 96 -22.23 22.96 21.04
N ARG A 97 -21.07 22.30 20.97
CA ARG A 97 -20.59 21.61 19.76
C ARG A 97 -20.47 20.11 20.01
N GLY A 98 -20.89 19.31 19.03
CA GLY A 98 -20.67 17.87 19.01
C GLY A 98 -21.74 17.01 19.70
N PHE A 99 -22.92 17.55 19.98
CA PHE A 99 -24.07 16.75 20.43
C PHE A 99 -24.89 16.27 19.22
N PRO A 100 -25.32 14.99 19.17
CA PRO A 100 -26.27 14.54 18.17
C PRO A 100 -27.67 15.12 18.46
N GLU A 101 -28.40 15.53 17.40
CA GLU A 101 -29.82 15.88 17.51
C GLU A 101 -30.61 14.68 18.07
N PRO A 102 -31.58 14.89 18.98
CA PRO A 102 -32.40 13.80 19.48
C PRO A 102 -33.21 13.18 18.34
N PHE A 103 -33.20 11.86 18.25
CA PHE A 103 -34.08 11.10 17.36
C PHE A 103 -35.54 11.34 17.77
N ASP A 104 -36.31 11.96 16.89
CA ASP A 104 -37.76 12.12 17.05
C ASP A 104 -38.44 10.76 16.81
N ASP A 105 -38.79 10.05 17.89
CA ASP A 105 -39.74 8.94 17.86
C ASP A 105 -41.17 9.51 17.77
N THR A 106 -41.55 10.03 16.60
CA THR A 106 -42.95 10.37 16.31
C THR A 106 -43.71 9.19 15.72
N MET A 107 -44.28 8.41 16.65
CA MET A 107 -45.68 7.95 16.69
C MET A 107 -46.29 7.32 15.42
N GLU A 108 -46.27 5.99 15.36
CA GLU A 108 -47.17 5.20 14.48
C GLU A 108 -48.63 5.34 14.96
N SER A 109 -49.42 6.12 14.23
CA SER A 109 -50.88 6.00 14.24
C SER A 109 -51.34 5.27 12.99
N TYR A 110 -51.76 4.03 13.17
CA TYR A 110 -52.43 3.18 12.19
C TYR A 110 -53.84 3.72 11.94
N GLU A 111 -54.08 4.33 10.78
CA GLU A 111 -55.43 4.38 10.20
C GLU A 111 -55.41 4.10 8.69
N GLN A 112 -56.33 3.22 8.32
CA GLN A 112 -56.55 2.62 7.03
C GLN A 112 -57.40 3.57 6.17
N GLY A 113 -56.91 4.03 5.01
CA GLY A 113 -57.69 4.91 4.13
C GLY A 113 -57.06 5.11 2.75
N GLN A 114 -57.89 5.06 1.71
CA GLN A 114 -57.54 4.90 0.30
C GLN A 114 -57.01 6.16 -0.40
N SER A 115 -56.22 5.93 -1.47
CA SER A 115 -56.01 6.76 -2.67
C SER A 115 -55.33 8.13 -2.55
N SER A 116 -54.15 8.28 -3.17
CA SER A 116 -53.98 8.99 -4.46
C SER A 116 -52.53 9.44 -4.67
N ARG A 117 -51.85 8.79 -5.62
CA ARG A 117 -50.92 9.34 -6.62
C ARG A 117 -50.17 10.65 -6.27
N SER A 118 -48.89 10.53 -5.91
CA SER A 118 -47.90 11.59 -6.08
C SER A 118 -46.60 11.01 -6.63
N THR A 119 -46.15 11.59 -7.72
CA THR A 119 -45.13 11.13 -8.66
C THR A 119 -43.74 10.97 -8.06
N LEU A 120 -43.13 9.80 -8.30
CA LEU A 120 -41.70 9.54 -8.13
C LEU A 120 -40.87 10.65 -8.81
N TRP A 121 -40.21 11.48 -8.01
CA TRP A 121 -38.98 12.15 -8.41
C TRP A 121 -37.82 11.20 -8.10
N THR A 122 -37.47 10.39 -9.08
CA THR A 122 -36.24 9.59 -9.03
C THR A 122 -35.06 10.55 -9.13
N ARG A 123 -34.41 10.88 -8.00
CA ARG A 123 -33.07 11.48 -8.02
C ARG A 123 -32.17 10.56 -8.84
N PRO A 124 -31.49 11.05 -9.88
CA PRO A 124 -30.49 10.25 -10.58
C PRO A 124 -29.49 9.78 -9.53
N SER A 125 -29.30 8.47 -9.44
CA SER A 125 -28.17 7.87 -8.73
C SER A 125 -26.90 8.29 -9.48
N GLY A 126 -26.45 9.53 -9.22
CA GLY A 126 -25.12 9.96 -9.57
C GLY A 126 -24.18 9.03 -8.85
N THR A 127 -23.54 8.14 -9.60
CA THR A 127 -22.45 7.30 -9.13
C THR A 127 -21.37 8.25 -8.64
N VAL A 128 -21.40 8.59 -7.35
CA VAL A 128 -20.29 9.32 -6.72
C VAL A 128 -19.09 8.41 -6.93
N ARG A 129 -18.16 8.83 -7.80
CA ARG A 129 -16.84 8.21 -7.94
C ARG A 129 -16.25 8.23 -6.54
N LYS A 130 -16.34 7.10 -5.82
CA LYS A 130 -15.69 6.97 -4.51
C LYS A 130 -14.22 7.18 -4.77
N THR A 131 -13.67 8.29 -4.26
CA THR A 131 -12.22 8.50 -4.25
C THR A 131 -11.61 7.26 -3.62
N LYS A 132 -10.77 6.53 -4.37
CA LYS A 132 -10.00 5.39 -3.85
C LYS A 132 -9.45 5.81 -2.49
N THR A 133 -9.61 4.94 -1.50
CA THR A 133 -9.06 5.17 -0.17
C THR A 133 -7.60 5.57 -0.33
N THR A 134 -7.21 6.74 0.19
CA THR A 134 -5.79 7.05 0.39
C THR A 134 -5.26 5.90 1.24
N GLY A 135 -4.37 5.09 0.67
CA GLY A 135 -3.66 4.07 1.43
C GLY A 135 -2.79 4.71 2.52
N PRO A 136 -1.86 3.97 3.12
CA PRO A 136 -0.97 4.54 4.13
C PRO A 136 -0.05 5.65 3.54
N TYR A 137 0.16 5.68 2.23
CA TYR A 137 1.13 6.54 1.53
C TYR A 137 0.69 8.01 1.34
N ASP A 138 0.21 8.67 2.38
CA ASP A 138 -0.14 10.10 2.37
C ASP A 138 1.05 11.02 2.75
N ARG A 139 0.76 12.29 3.03
CA ARG A 139 1.80 13.29 3.39
C ARG A 139 2.38 13.06 4.78
N ASP A 140 1.60 12.49 5.69
CA ASP A 140 2.06 12.18 7.05
C ASP A 140 3.02 10.99 7.02
N PHE A 141 2.76 10.02 6.13
CA PHE A 141 3.71 8.95 5.86
C PHE A 141 5.06 9.45 5.32
N ALA A 142 5.05 10.44 4.42
CA ALA A 142 6.28 11.07 3.93
C ALA A 142 7.12 11.65 5.08
N SER A 143 6.45 12.36 5.99
CA SER A 143 7.08 13.00 7.14
C SER A 143 7.73 11.97 8.07
N ILE A 144 7.16 10.77 8.14
CA ILE A 144 7.69 9.68 8.98
C ILE A 144 8.87 8.99 8.34
N LEU A 145 8.84 8.76 7.02
CA LEU A 145 9.99 8.23 6.31
C LEU A 145 11.20 9.13 6.54
N GLU A 146 11.03 10.43 6.31
CA GLU A 146 12.08 11.42 6.54
C GLU A 146 12.52 11.46 8.00
N ALA A 147 11.55 11.55 8.92
CA ALA A 147 11.83 11.51 10.35
C ALA A 147 12.46 10.20 10.80
N SER A 148 12.46 9.13 10.00
CA SER A 148 13.09 7.83 10.30
C SER A 148 14.38 7.58 9.52
N GLY A 149 14.87 8.59 8.77
CA GLY A 149 16.10 8.45 8.01
C GLY A 149 15.93 7.81 6.62
N ILE A 150 14.73 7.86 6.04
CA ILE A 150 14.41 7.34 4.71
C ILE A 150 13.99 8.52 3.83
N TYR A 151 14.85 8.90 2.88
CA TYR A 151 14.74 10.14 2.14
C TYR A 151 14.39 9.92 0.67
N SER A 152 13.44 10.70 0.15
CA SER A 152 13.04 10.70 -1.26
C SER A 152 13.99 11.49 -2.14
N ASP A 153 13.94 11.24 -3.45
CA ASP A 153 14.60 12.04 -4.48
C ASP A 153 13.72 13.22 -4.96
N PRO A 154 14.27 14.43 -5.15
CA PRO A 154 15.55 14.87 -4.58
C PRO A 154 15.40 15.10 -3.07
N TYR A 155 16.45 14.84 -2.31
CA TYR A 155 16.49 15.24 -0.90
C TYR A 155 16.70 16.76 -0.81
N ILE A 156 15.77 17.46 -0.17
CA ILE A 156 15.82 18.91 0.06
C ILE A 156 15.76 19.13 1.57
N GLY A 157 16.91 19.05 2.23
CA GLY A 157 17.02 19.32 3.67
C GLY A 157 18.23 20.20 4.01
N PRO A 158 18.15 20.97 5.13
CA PRO A 158 19.17 21.94 5.49
C PRO A 158 20.46 21.33 6.08
N GLU A 159 20.42 20.06 6.50
CA GLU A 159 21.47 19.45 7.33
C GLU A 159 22.46 18.57 6.56
N LYS A 160 22.13 18.17 5.32
CA LYS A 160 22.98 17.25 4.52
C LYS A 160 23.32 17.85 3.17
N PRO A 161 24.45 17.46 2.56
CA PRO A 161 24.76 17.83 1.18
C PRO A 161 23.56 17.53 0.29
N PHE A 162 23.25 18.44 -0.64
CA PHE A 162 22.24 18.23 -1.65
C PHE A 162 22.59 16.95 -2.43
N SER A 163 21.81 15.89 -2.21
CA SER A 163 21.97 14.55 -2.75
C SER A 163 23.23 13.79 -2.28
N ILE A 164 23.03 12.84 -1.37
CA ILE A 164 23.98 11.74 -1.19
C ILE A 164 23.78 10.80 -2.39
N VAL A 165 24.84 10.63 -3.17
CA VAL A 165 24.81 9.93 -4.46
C VAL A 165 25.44 8.55 -4.30
N PRO A 166 24.84 7.46 -4.81
CA PRO A 166 25.46 6.15 -4.73
C PRO A 166 26.70 6.07 -5.62
N THR A 167 27.71 5.35 -5.16
CA THR A 167 29.03 5.26 -5.83
C THR A 167 28.95 4.66 -7.23
N ASN A 168 27.94 3.83 -7.49
CA ASN A 168 27.69 3.13 -8.76
C ASN A 168 26.62 3.79 -9.65
N ILE A 169 26.27 5.07 -9.41
CA ILE A 169 25.22 5.73 -10.21
C ILE A 169 25.53 5.77 -11.71
N ASN A 170 26.77 6.06 -12.09
CA ASN A 170 27.16 6.15 -13.50
C ASN A 170 27.07 4.78 -14.19
N GLU A 171 27.43 3.71 -13.48
CA GLU A 171 27.28 2.34 -13.99
C GLU A 171 25.81 2.02 -14.29
N MET A 172 24.88 2.41 -13.39
CA MET A 172 23.44 2.21 -13.61
C MET A 172 22.91 3.04 -14.78
N ILE A 173 23.33 4.30 -14.92
CA ILE A 173 22.94 5.16 -16.05
C ILE A 173 23.43 4.56 -17.37
N GLU A 174 24.71 4.19 -17.44
CA GLU A 174 25.29 3.54 -18.61
C GLU A 174 24.55 2.25 -18.94
N ARG A 175 24.27 1.41 -17.94
CA ARG A 175 23.52 0.17 -18.10
C ARG A 175 22.10 0.42 -18.61
N ALA A 176 21.41 1.45 -18.11
CA ALA A 176 20.07 1.80 -18.57
C ALA A 176 20.05 2.18 -20.06
N ASP A 177 21.08 2.89 -20.52
CA ASP A 177 21.17 3.39 -21.90
C ASP A 177 21.79 2.38 -22.90
N GLN A 178 22.28 1.24 -22.42
CA GLN A 178 22.82 0.19 -23.28
C GLN A 178 21.78 -0.34 -24.28
N PRO A 179 22.05 -0.30 -25.59
CA PRO A 179 21.18 -0.90 -26.59
C PRO A 179 21.02 -2.41 -26.37
N ARG A 180 19.79 -2.90 -26.52
CA ARG A 180 19.47 -4.32 -26.31
C ARG A 180 18.98 -4.95 -27.61
N ALA A 181 19.66 -5.99 -28.06
CA ALA A 181 19.34 -6.68 -29.32
C ALA A 181 17.93 -7.30 -29.32
N SER A 182 17.44 -7.78 -28.16
CA SER A 182 16.07 -8.30 -28.03
C SER A 182 15.00 -7.20 -28.13
N VAL A 183 15.38 -5.92 -28.05
CA VAL A 183 14.48 -4.76 -28.14
C VAL A 183 14.75 -3.99 -29.43
N SER A 184 14.39 -4.62 -30.56
CA SER A 184 14.57 -4.05 -31.90
C SER A 184 13.25 -3.58 -32.53
N ALA A 185 13.32 -2.96 -33.71
CA ALA A 185 12.11 -2.56 -34.45
C ALA A 185 11.32 -3.77 -34.97
N GLU A 186 11.97 -4.91 -35.14
CA GLU A 186 11.36 -6.18 -35.55
C GLU A 186 10.56 -6.81 -34.39
N THR A 187 11.12 -6.86 -33.19
CA THR A 187 10.45 -7.41 -31.99
C THR A 187 9.44 -6.44 -31.40
N TYR A 188 9.75 -5.14 -31.39
CA TYR A 188 8.89 -4.06 -30.87
C TYR A 188 8.48 -3.11 -32.00
N GLN A 189 7.62 -3.64 -32.85
CA GLN A 189 7.10 -2.96 -34.03
C GLN A 189 6.28 -1.71 -33.68
N GLU A 190 6.18 -0.80 -34.65
CA GLU A 190 5.35 0.40 -34.58
C GLU A 190 3.90 0.07 -34.19
N SER A 191 3.34 -1.02 -34.72
CA SER A 191 1.98 -1.49 -34.39
C SER A 191 1.80 -1.80 -32.90
N ARG A 192 2.80 -2.41 -32.24
CA ARG A 192 2.82 -2.68 -30.80
C ARG A 192 2.86 -1.36 -30.02
N PHE A 193 3.72 -0.42 -30.42
CA PHE A 193 3.76 0.92 -29.83
C PHE A 193 2.43 1.67 -29.94
N GLN A 194 1.79 1.66 -31.12
CA GLN A 194 0.51 2.34 -31.31
C GLN A 194 -0.61 1.73 -30.45
N LYS A 195 -0.60 0.40 -30.27
CA LYS A 195 -1.51 -0.29 -29.34
C LYS A 195 -1.26 0.15 -27.89
N PHE A 196 0.00 0.12 -27.45
CA PHE A 196 0.40 0.57 -26.10
C PHE A 196 -0.03 2.02 -25.85
N ARG A 197 0.32 2.94 -26.75
CA ARG A 197 0.00 4.36 -26.65
C ARG A 197 -1.51 4.60 -26.58
N ARG A 198 -2.32 3.84 -27.34
CA ARG A 198 -3.78 3.91 -27.26
C ARG A 198 -4.29 3.48 -25.88
N VAL A 199 -3.77 2.40 -25.31
CA VAL A 199 -4.16 1.96 -23.96
C VAL A 199 -3.83 3.04 -22.94
N ILE A 200 -2.62 3.60 -22.96
CA ILE A 200 -2.23 4.65 -22.01
C ILE A 200 -3.10 5.91 -22.13
N ALA A 201 -3.48 6.29 -23.35
CA ALA A 201 -4.31 7.49 -23.58
C ALA A 201 -5.77 7.34 -23.13
N TYR A 202 -6.32 6.12 -23.18
CA TYR A 202 -7.76 5.88 -22.95
C TYR A 202 -8.06 4.99 -21.76
N ALA A 203 -7.05 4.57 -21.00
CA ALA A 203 -7.26 3.76 -19.81
C ALA A 203 -8.19 4.49 -18.83
N ASN A 204 -9.11 3.76 -18.21
CA ASN A 204 -9.97 4.28 -17.14
C ASN A 204 -9.54 3.74 -15.77
N PHE A 205 -8.90 2.57 -15.76
CA PHE A 205 -8.55 1.84 -14.56
C PHE A 205 -7.07 1.46 -14.54
N GLU A 206 -6.51 1.42 -13.34
CA GLU A 206 -5.15 0.94 -13.08
C GLU A 206 -4.93 -0.49 -13.58
N THR A 207 -5.94 -1.35 -13.51
CA THR A 207 -5.89 -2.72 -14.03
C THR A 207 -5.65 -2.79 -15.54
N GLU A 208 -6.16 -1.83 -16.32
CA GLU A 208 -5.92 -1.75 -17.77
C GLU A 208 -4.47 -1.34 -18.05
N VAL A 209 -3.94 -0.43 -17.25
CA VAL A 209 -2.53 -0.02 -17.31
C VAL A 209 -1.64 -1.22 -16.97
N VAL A 210 -1.89 -1.92 -15.86
CA VAL A 210 -1.12 -3.11 -15.45
C VAL A 210 -1.15 -4.18 -16.55
N ALA A 211 -2.34 -4.51 -17.07
CA ALA A 211 -2.51 -5.54 -18.10
C ALA A 211 -1.82 -5.21 -19.44
N SER A 212 -1.53 -3.92 -19.70
CA SER A 212 -0.79 -3.50 -20.89
C SER A 212 0.71 -3.35 -20.63
N VAL A 213 1.09 -2.75 -19.50
CA VAL A 213 2.48 -2.36 -19.23
C VAL A 213 3.31 -3.57 -18.81
N VAL A 214 2.83 -4.41 -17.89
CA VAL A 214 3.62 -5.55 -17.39
C VAL A 214 4.03 -6.49 -18.53
N PRO A 215 3.12 -6.96 -19.41
CA PRO A 215 3.53 -7.81 -20.54
C PRO A 215 4.45 -7.10 -21.55
N THR A 216 4.31 -5.78 -21.69
CA THR A 216 5.17 -4.98 -22.57
C THR A 216 6.62 -4.96 -22.08
N LEU A 217 6.82 -4.88 -20.76
CA LEU A 217 8.14 -4.83 -20.14
C LEU A 217 8.79 -6.22 -20.04
N GLU A 218 7.98 -7.26 -19.79
CA GLU A 218 8.45 -8.64 -19.56
C GLU A 218 8.76 -9.47 -20.81
N ALA A 219 8.25 -9.09 -21.99
CA ALA A 219 8.24 -9.87 -23.24
C ALA A 219 7.28 -11.10 -23.24
N GLU A 220 7.09 -11.73 -24.41
CA GLU A 220 6.02 -12.71 -24.72
C GLU A 220 6.07 -14.07 -23.97
N ASN A 221 7.12 -14.36 -23.19
CA ASN A 221 7.16 -15.57 -22.34
C ASN A 221 6.50 -15.35 -20.96
N GLY A 222 5.59 -14.38 -20.87
CA GLY A 222 5.01 -13.87 -19.62
C GLY A 222 4.04 -14.79 -18.87
N SER A 223 3.84 -16.05 -19.30
CA SER A 223 2.93 -16.98 -18.60
C SER A 223 3.53 -17.57 -17.31
N GLU A 224 4.86 -17.62 -17.17
CA GLU A 224 5.51 -18.23 -16.00
C GLU A 224 5.94 -17.21 -14.91
N LYS A 225 5.78 -15.89 -15.12
CA LYS A 225 6.34 -14.86 -14.22
C LYS A 225 5.33 -13.89 -13.59
N LEU A 226 4.03 -14.16 -13.68
CA LEU A 226 3.00 -13.39 -12.95
C LEU A 226 2.88 -13.81 -11.46
N GLU A 227 3.62 -14.84 -11.04
CA GLU A 227 3.60 -15.38 -9.67
C GLU A 227 4.11 -14.40 -8.60
N ASN A 228 4.82 -13.34 -9.04
CA ASN A 228 5.41 -12.31 -8.20
C ASN A 228 4.60 -11.00 -8.16
N SER A 229 3.41 -10.98 -8.78
CA SER A 229 2.52 -9.81 -8.72
C SER A 229 1.71 -9.80 -7.42
N ASN A 230 1.53 -8.61 -6.83
CA ASN A 230 0.65 -8.39 -5.67
C ASN A 230 0.94 -9.26 -4.42
N ILE A 231 2.17 -9.75 -4.24
CA ILE A 231 2.54 -10.45 -3.00
C ILE A 231 2.66 -9.42 -1.89
N THR A 232 1.85 -9.60 -0.85
CA THR A 232 1.98 -8.80 0.36
C THR A 232 3.15 -9.32 1.19
N PHE A 233 4.09 -8.44 1.49
CA PHE A 233 5.25 -8.72 2.32
C PHE A 233 4.78 -8.80 3.76
N SER A 234 4.57 -10.01 4.26
CA SER A 234 4.02 -10.25 5.60
C SER A 234 5.07 -10.68 6.62
N ASN A 235 6.29 -11.02 6.18
CA ASN A 235 7.37 -11.51 7.03
C ASN A 235 8.50 -10.50 7.25
N LEU A 236 8.66 -9.52 6.37
CA LEU A 236 9.70 -8.50 6.54
C LEU A 236 9.42 -7.64 7.78
N ALA A 237 10.43 -7.49 8.63
CA ALA A 237 10.38 -6.55 9.74
C ALA A 237 10.26 -5.11 9.21
N PRO A 238 9.55 -4.21 9.92
CA PRO A 238 9.40 -2.82 9.49
C PRO A 238 10.76 -2.09 9.49
N LEU A 239 10.89 -1.07 8.63
CA LEU A 239 12.08 -0.19 8.63
C LEU A 239 12.08 0.80 9.79
N ILE A 240 10.91 1.10 10.34
CA ILE A 240 10.71 2.12 11.37
C ILE A 240 10.44 1.42 12.68
N ASP A 241 11.37 1.59 13.62
CA ASP A 241 11.28 0.95 14.93
C ASP A 241 10.26 1.70 15.80
N GLY A 242 9.10 1.10 16.01
CA GLY A 242 8.00 1.75 16.73
C GLY A 242 7.13 0.82 17.57
N GLY A 243 7.51 -0.46 17.71
CA GLY A 243 6.72 -1.46 18.42
C GLY A 243 5.43 -1.85 17.71
N LEU A 244 4.46 -2.39 18.46
CA LEU A 244 3.13 -2.82 17.97
C LEU A 244 2.32 -1.69 17.30
N ASP A 245 2.76 -0.44 17.44
CA ASP A 245 2.07 0.77 17.01
C ASP A 245 2.11 0.99 15.47
N HIS A 246 2.93 0.23 14.74
CA HIS A 246 3.21 0.44 13.30
C HIS A 246 3.09 -0.82 12.43
N ILE A 247 2.41 -1.88 12.90
CA ILE A 247 2.24 -3.18 12.21
C ILE A 247 1.66 -3.04 10.78
N VAL A 248 0.96 -1.95 10.47
CA VAL A 248 0.42 -1.73 9.12
C VAL A 248 1.49 -1.27 8.12
N LEU A 249 2.52 -0.55 8.59
CA LEU A 249 3.66 -0.19 7.73
C LEU A 249 4.50 -1.41 7.36
N SER A 250 4.44 -2.50 8.13
CA SER A 250 5.20 -3.72 7.81
C SER A 250 4.61 -4.52 6.65
N LYS A 251 3.43 -4.14 6.11
CA LYS A 251 2.77 -4.86 5.02
C LYS A 251 2.70 -4.00 3.77
N THR A 252 3.69 -4.17 2.91
CA THR A 252 3.68 -3.59 1.56
C THR A 252 3.34 -4.64 0.52
N SER A 253 2.79 -4.22 -0.61
CA SER A 253 2.41 -5.08 -1.73
C SER A 253 2.83 -4.36 -3.02
N PRO A 254 4.10 -4.47 -3.45
CA PRO A 254 4.52 -3.94 -4.74
C PRO A 254 3.68 -4.55 -5.87
N ASP A 255 3.42 -3.78 -6.92
CA ASP A 255 2.68 -4.30 -8.07
C ASP A 255 3.46 -5.43 -8.75
N LEU A 256 4.78 -5.27 -8.83
CA LEU A 256 5.71 -6.31 -9.28
C LEU A 256 7.06 -6.17 -8.58
N PHE A 257 7.73 -7.30 -8.33
CA PHE A 257 9.09 -7.32 -7.79
C PHE A 257 9.86 -8.55 -8.27
N TYR A 258 11.19 -8.50 -8.15
CA TYR A 258 12.08 -9.61 -8.49
C TYR A 258 13.00 -9.94 -7.32
N GLY A 259 13.07 -11.23 -7.02
CA GLY A 259 13.99 -11.84 -6.05
C GLY A 259 14.64 -13.08 -6.64
N SER A 260 15.28 -13.88 -5.79
CA SER A 260 15.92 -15.15 -6.15
C SER A 260 15.10 -16.35 -5.65
N SER A 261 15.40 -17.56 -6.13
CA SER A 261 14.82 -18.80 -5.62
C SER A 261 15.19 -19.01 -4.14
N PHE A 262 14.29 -19.65 -3.40
CA PHE A 262 14.43 -19.90 -1.97
C PHE A 262 15.67 -20.74 -1.63
N GLU A 263 16.08 -21.64 -2.54
CA GLU A 263 17.19 -22.59 -2.41
C GLU A 263 18.56 -21.95 -2.64
N CYS A 264 18.62 -20.76 -3.26
CA CYS A 264 19.89 -20.11 -3.57
C CYS A 264 20.63 -19.60 -2.31
N LEU A 265 19.92 -19.46 -1.18
CA LEU A 265 20.48 -19.01 0.09
C LEU A 265 20.58 -20.17 1.06
N ASP A 266 21.74 -20.33 1.70
CA ASP A 266 21.98 -21.36 2.71
C ASP A 266 20.93 -21.33 3.82
N GLU A 267 20.55 -22.51 4.30
CA GLU A 267 19.47 -22.67 5.27
C GLU A 267 19.71 -21.88 6.55
N ARG A 268 20.95 -21.88 7.09
CA ARG A 268 21.27 -21.15 8.31
C ARG A 268 21.11 -19.66 8.09
N ILE A 269 21.62 -19.13 6.98
CA ILE A 269 21.51 -17.70 6.66
C ILE A 269 20.05 -17.31 6.47
N ARG A 270 19.30 -18.13 5.73
CA ARG A 270 17.88 -17.92 5.46
C ARG A 270 17.03 -17.89 6.72
N GLN A 271 17.32 -18.76 7.70
CA GLN A 271 16.65 -18.75 9.00
C GLN A 271 16.99 -17.49 9.81
N ASN A 272 18.28 -17.12 9.87
CA ASN A 272 18.73 -15.97 10.66
C ASN A 272 18.28 -14.63 10.07
N LEU A 273 18.30 -14.50 8.74
CA LEU A 273 17.93 -13.27 8.02
C LEU A 273 16.47 -13.28 7.54
N SER A 274 15.64 -14.22 7.99
CA SER A 274 14.28 -14.42 7.50
C SER A 274 13.47 -13.11 7.43
N SER A 275 13.45 -12.33 8.50
CA SER A 275 12.68 -11.07 8.58
C SER A 275 13.27 -9.91 7.76
N GLN A 276 14.36 -10.13 7.04
CA GLN A 276 15.06 -9.13 6.22
C GLN A 276 15.08 -9.52 4.75
N VAL A 277 15.10 -10.82 4.44
CA VAL A 277 15.25 -11.32 3.07
C VAL A 277 14.06 -12.13 2.58
N LEU A 278 13.14 -12.60 3.43
CA LEU A 278 11.96 -13.36 2.98
C LEU A 278 10.74 -12.44 3.01
N PRO A 279 10.19 -12.02 1.85
CA PRO A 279 8.91 -11.31 1.77
C PRO A 279 7.79 -12.03 2.51
N LYS A 280 7.77 -13.36 2.38
CA LYS A 280 6.77 -14.26 2.95
C LYS A 280 7.46 -15.56 3.38
N LEU A 281 6.92 -16.23 4.40
CA LEU A 281 7.32 -17.56 4.82
C LEU A 281 6.66 -18.61 3.92
N ASP A 282 7.10 -18.66 2.67
CA ASP A 282 6.51 -19.48 1.61
C ASP A 282 7.64 -19.83 0.62
N ILE A 283 7.99 -21.12 0.53
CA ILE A 283 9.18 -21.59 -0.20
C ILE A 283 9.05 -21.36 -1.71
N GLU A 284 7.81 -21.29 -2.21
CA GLU A 284 7.52 -21.03 -3.62
C GLU A 284 7.66 -19.54 -3.98
N LYS A 285 7.96 -18.67 -2.99
CA LYS A 285 8.04 -17.22 -3.20
C LYS A 285 9.48 -16.72 -3.24
N PRO A 286 9.78 -15.74 -4.12
CA PRO A 286 11.14 -15.23 -4.23
C PRO A 286 11.64 -14.60 -2.93
N ILE A 287 12.94 -14.72 -2.69
CA ILE A 287 13.66 -14.12 -1.57
C ILE A 287 14.57 -12.98 -2.04
N ALA A 288 15.06 -12.19 -1.09
CA ALA A 288 16.00 -11.08 -1.28
C ALA A 288 15.58 -10.11 -2.41
N PRO A 289 14.35 -9.57 -2.39
CA PRO A 289 13.88 -8.72 -3.48
C PRO A 289 14.70 -7.43 -3.56
N ASN A 290 15.06 -7.00 -4.78
CA ASN A 290 15.84 -5.78 -4.98
C ASN A 290 15.55 -5.07 -6.32
N PHE A 291 14.49 -5.46 -7.01
CA PHE A 291 13.92 -4.70 -8.10
C PHE A 291 12.40 -4.61 -7.91
N PHE A 292 11.84 -3.41 -7.96
CA PHE A 292 10.42 -3.16 -7.69
C PHE A 292 9.80 -2.27 -8.77
N LEU A 293 8.53 -2.51 -9.10
CA LEU A 293 7.72 -1.67 -9.99
C LEU A 293 6.41 -1.28 -9.31
N GLU A 294 6.10 0.01 -9.35
CA GLU A 294 4.84 0.62 -8.91
C GLU A 294 4.15 1.27 -10.10
N LEU A 295 2.99 0.75 -10.46
CA LEU A 295 2.15 1.23 -11.55
C LEU A 295 1.07 2.14 -10.98
N LYS A 296 0.67 3.13 -11.77
CA LYS A 296 -0.51 3.94 -11.44
C LYS A 296 -1.42 4.06 -12.64
N GLY A 297 -2.71 3.94 -12.38
CA GLY A 297 -3.76 4.28 -13.34
C GLY A 297 -3.87 5.79 -13.57
N PRO A 298 -4.78 6.22 -14.46
CA PRO A 298 -4.97 7.64 -14.79
C PRO A 298 -5.25 8.57 -13.60
N GLU A 299 -5.94 8.05 -12.58
CA GLU A 299 -6.28 8.78 -11.35
C GLU A 299 -5.25 8.57 -10.22
N GLY A 300 -4.21 7.78 -10.49
CA GLY A 300 -3.16 7.49 -9.52
C GLY A 300 -2.20 8.68 -9.37
N HIS A 301 -1.82 8.96 -8.13
CA HIS A 301 -1.00 10.13 -7.82
C HIS A 301 0.49 9.76 -7.80
N GLN A 302 1.32 10.53 -8.49
CA GLN A 302 2.77 10.34 -8.53
C GLN A 302 3.40 10.25 -7.15
N ARG A 303 3.07 11.20 -6.27
CA ARG A 303 3.55 11.22 -4.88
C ARG A 303 3.24 9.94 -4.09
N VAL A 304 2.15 9.24 -4.42
CA VAL A 304 1.82 7.96 -3.78
C VAL A 304 2.74 6.86 -4.28
N ALA A 305 2.95 6.78 -5.61
CA ALA A 305 3.86 5.82 -6.21
C ALA A 305 5.30 6.00 -5.75
N ASP A 306 5.80 7.24 -5.71
CA ASP A 306 7.17 7.54 -5.26
C ASP A 306 7.38 7.10 -3.81
N ARG A 307 6.36 7.26 -2.95
CA ARG A 307 6.42 6.80 -1.55
C ARG A 307 6.39 5.29 -1.42
N GLN A 308 5.62 4.61 -2.26
CA GLN A 308 5.62 3.14 -2.33
C GLN A 308 6.99 2.63 -2.82
N ALA A 309 7.50 3.21 -3.90
CA ALA A 309 8.79 2.90 -4.50
C ALA A 309 9.94 3.07 -3.48
N LEU A 310 9.98 4.22 -2.80
CA LEU A 310 10.95 4.51 -1.73
C LEU A 310 10.88 3.48 -0.60
N TYR A 311 9.69 3.19 -0.09
CA TYR A 311 9.54 2.28 1.05
C TYR A 311 9.89 0.82 0.68
N ASN A 312 9.41 0.35 -0.47
CA ASN A 312 9.73 -0.99 -0.99
C ASN A 312 11.22 -1.14 -1.26
N GLY A 313 11.81 -0.14 -1.90
CA GLY A 313 13.22 -0.16 -2.24
C GLY A 313 14.11 -0.10 -0.98
N ALA A 314 13.74 0.65 0.06
CA ALA A 314 14.46 0.64 1.33
C ALA A 314 14.36 -0.72 2.06
N LEU A 315 13.22 -1.42 1.95
CA LEU A 315 13.08 -2.79 2.45
C LEU A 315 14.01 -3.76 1.70
N GLY A 316 14.07 -3.65 0.37
CA GLY A 316 14.98 -4.43 -0.45
C GLY A 316 16.46 -4.17 -0.13
N GLU A 317 16.83 -2.89 0.01
CA GLU A 317 18.21 -2.50 0.28
C GLU A 317 18.66 -2.98 1.66
N ARG A 318 17.79 -2.95 2.67
CA ARG A 318 18.06 -3.58 3.97
C ARG A 318 18.36 -5.07 3.85
N GLY A 319 17.62 -5.78 2.99
CA GLY A 319 17.86 -7.20 2.71
C GLY A 319 19.22 -7.44 2.05
N GLN A 320 19.59 -6.61 1.07
CA GLN A 320 20.89 -6.67 0.40
C GLN A 320 22.05 -6.41 1.39
N ILE A 321 21.93 -5.38 2.22
CA ILE A 321 22.92 -5.08 3.27
C ILE A 321 23.03 -6.25 4.26
N ALA A 322 21.92 -6.83 4.69
CA ALA A 322 21.94 -7.96 5.61
C ALA A 322 22.72 -9.16 5.05
N LEU A 323 22.51 -9.50 3.78
CA LEU A 323 23.27 -10.54 3.08
C LEU A 323 24.76 -10.19 3.02
N ARG A 324 25.10 -8.98 2.56
CA ARG A 324 26.49 -8.51 2.44
C ARG A 324 27.19 -8.37 3.79
N SER A 325 26.44 -8.21 4.88
CA SER A 325 26.95 -8.11 6.25
C SER A 325 26.99 -9.44 6.99
N TRP A 326 26.53 -10.54 6.39
CA TRP A 326 26.56 -11.86 7.04
C TRP A 326 27.98 -12.22 7.48
N GLY A 327 28.15 -12.61 8.74
CA GLY A 327 29.45 -12.94 9.34
C GLY A 327 30.28 -11.73 9.81
N HIS A 328 29.76 -10.50 9.75
CA HIS A 328 30.42 -9.30 10.28
C HIS A 328 29.75 -8.80 11.57
N ASP A 329 30.53 -8.18 12.45
CA ASP A 329 30.04 -7.58 13.69
C ASP A 329 29.22 -6.29 13.46
N HIS A 330 29.46 -5.63 12.33
CA HIS A 330 28.83 -4.36 11.95
C HIS A 330 28.29 -4.40 10.52
N PRO A 331 27.25 -3.61 10.19
CA PRO A 331 26.75 -3.51 8.83
C PRO A 331 27.83 -3.08 7.83
N VAL A 332 27.93 -3.79 6.71
CA VAL A 332 28.80 -3.45 5.59
C VAL A 332 28.07 -2.46 4.70
N LEU A 333 28.54 -1.21 4.69
CA LEU A 333 27.99 -0.11 3.89
C LEU A 333 29.08 0.40 2.95
N ASP A 334 29.01 0.02 1.68
CA ASP A 334 29.99 0.37 0.63
C ASP A 334 29.58 1.63 -0.16
N GLY A 335 28.46 2.26 0.21
CA GLY A 335 27.91 3.45 -0.45
C GLY A 335 27.34 3.17 -1.85
N ALA A 336 27.30 1.91 -2.28
CA ALA A 336 26.67 1.52 -3.54
C ALA A 336 25.17 1.27 -3.36
N ALA A 337 24.42 1.41 -4.45
CA ALA A 337 23.04 0.96 -4.52
C ALA A 337 22.97 -0.49 -5.01
N HIS A 338 22.27 -1.35 -4.27
CA HIS A 338 22.00 -2.74 -4.67
C HIS A 338 20.55 -2.95 -5.09
N THR A 339 19.71 -1.95 -4.86
CA THR A 339 18.27 -2.01 -5.07
C THR A 339 17.81 -0.94 -6.04
N ILE A 340 16.97 -1.33 -6.98
CA ILE A 340 16.33 -0.43 -7.93
C ILE A 340 14.82 -0.48 -7.72
N THR A 341 14.19 0.68 -7.79
CA THR A 341 12.73 0.79 -7.84
C THR A 341 12.35 1.63 -9.05
N CYS A 342 11.18 1.37 -9.61
CA CYS A 342 10.67 2.16 -10.70
C CYS A 342 9.17 2.39 -10.57
N THR A 343 8.73 3.54 -11.08
CA THR A 343 7.31 3.89 -11.16
C THR A 343 6.90 4.00 -12.63
N PHE A 344 5.70 3.52 -12.96
CA PHE A 344 5.08 3.79 -14.25
C PHE A 344 3.83 4.64 -14.06
N ILE A 345 3.87 5.88 -14.58
CA ILE A 345 2.79 6.85 -14.39
C ILE A 345 2.63 7.66 -15.67
N SER A 346 1.40 7.80 -16.16
CA SER A 346 1.08 8.62 -17.35
C SER A 346 1.97 8.33 -18.56
N GLY A 347 2.35 7.05 -18.75
CA GLY A 347 3.18 6.63 -19.87
C GLY A 347 4.67 6.94 -19.74
N ALA A 348 5.16 7.27 -18.54
CA ALA A 348 6.57 7.45 -18.22
C ALA A 348 7.04 6.39 -17.21
N LEU A 349 8.19 5.78 -17.49
CA LEU A 349 8.95 4.99 -16.53
C LEU A 349 9.99 5.89 -15.86
N THR A 350 10.00 5.91 -14.53
CA THR A 350 11.03 6.60 -13.75
C THR A 350 11.75 5.58 -12.89
N PHE A 351 13.08 5.53 -13.00
CA PHE A 351 13.92 4.61 -12.26
C PHE A 351 14.68 5.34 -11.17
N TYR A 352 14.71 4.74 -9.98
CA TYR A 352 15.48 5.22 -8.85
C TYR A 352 16.35 4.10 -8.28
N SER A 353 17.53 4.45 -7.83
CA SER A 353 18.37 3.60 -7.00
C SER A 353 18.09 3.86 -5.52
N ILE A 354 18.14 2.83 -4.70
CA ILE A 354 18.17 2.96 -3.24
C ILE A 354 19.54 2.53 -2.73
N HIS A 355 20.13 3.36 -1.89
CA HIS A 355 21.39 3.07 -1.22
C HIS A 355 21.34 3.50 0.24
N ALA A 356 22.28 2.98 1.01
CA ALA A 356 22.37 3.25 2.43
C ALA A 356 23.71 3.87 2.83
N VAL A 357 23.67 4.69 3.86
CA VAL A 357 24.81 5.42 4.40
C VAL A 357 24.82 5.26 5.92
N PRO A 358 26.02 5.15 6.55
CA PRO A 358 26.13 5.14 8.00
C PRO A 358 25.64 6.47 8.58
N VAL A 359 25.07 6.40 9.78
CA VAL A 359 24.64 7.59 10.53
C VAL A 359 25.68 7.90 11.60
N GLU A 360 25.99 9.18 11.80
CA GLU A 360 26.90 9.64 12.86
C GLU A 360 26.28 9.60 14.27
N THR A 361 24.96 9.41 14.39
CA THR A 361 24.22 9.55 15.67
C THR A 361 23.89 8.21 16.34
N PRO A 362 23.88 8.12 17.69
CA PRO A 362 23.77 6.85 18.42
C PRO A 362 22.42 6.12 18.31
N SER A 363 21.35 6.83 17.95
CA SER A 363 19.97 6.29 17.94
C SER A 363 19.55 5.63 16.62
N ARG A 364 20.31 5.85 15.52
CA ARG A 364 20.05 5.24 14.21
C ARG A 364 21.33 4.62 13.69
N ARG A 365 21.24 3.42 13.12
CA ARG A 365 22.41 2.73 12.56
C ARG A 365 22.59 2.97 11.06
N ILE A 366 21.51 3.19 10.31
CA ILE A 366 21.52 3.25 8.84
C ILE A 366 20.45 4.25 8.36
N GLU A 367 20.78 5.06 7.36
CA GLU A 367 19.84 5.88 6.60
C GLU A 367 19.74 5.41 5.15
N TYR A 368 18.58 5.59 4.52
CA TYR A 368 18.29 5.17 3.15
C TYR A 368 17.96 6.38 2.27
N PHE A 369 18.53 6.40 1.07
CA PHE A 369 18.34 7.47 0.10
C PHE A 369 17.88 6.91 -1.23
N MET A 370 16.81 7.49 -1.76
CA MET A 370 16.39 7.32 -3.13
C MET A 370 17.11 8.35 -4.00
N TYR A 371 17.59 7.93 -5.17
CA TYR A 371 18.28 8.79 -6.13
C TYR A 371 17.83 8.46 -7.56
N LEU A 372 17.54 9.46 -8.37
CA LEU A 372 17.07 9.28 -9.75
C LEU A 372 18.16 8.69 -10.66
N ILE A 373 17.85 7.56 -11.33
CA ILE A 373 18.67 6.98 -12.40
C ILE A 373 18.29 7.61 -13.74
N GLY A 374 16.99 7.64 -14.06
CA GLY A 374 16.53 8.13 -15.37
C GLY A 374 15.02 8.08 -15.57
N ILE A 375 14.55 8.81 -16.59
CA ILE A 375 13.12 8.92 -16.95
C ILE A 375 12.94 8.62 -18.45
N TYR A 376 12.03 7.70 -18.77
CA TYR A 376 11.75 7.25 -20.14
C TYR A 376 10.26 7.45 -20.46
N VAL A 377 9.96 8.42 -21.34
CA VAL A 377 8.59 8.75 -21.74
C VAL A 377 8.13 7.82 -22.87
N MET A 378 7.72 6.62 -22.50
CA MET A 378 7.46 5.51 -23.43
C MET A 378 6.36 5.78 -24.46
N HIS A 379 5.37 6.61 -24.14
CA HIS A 379 4.25 6.89 -25.05
C HIS A 379 4.53 7.99 -26.09
N ALA A 380 5.69 8.64 -26.03
CA ALA A 380 6.02 9.78 -26.90
C ALA A 380 6.35 9.35 -28.34
N SER A 381 7.09 8.27 -28.53
CA SER A 381 7.45 7.73 -29.85
C SER A 381 7.87 6.26 -29.76
N ALA A 382 7.87 5.54 -30.88
CA ALA A 382 8.33 4.14 -30.89
C ALA A 382 9.81 3.98 -30.51
N SER A 383 10.63 5.01 -30.75
CA SER A 383 12.02 5.03 -30.28
C SER A 383 12.07 5.12 -28.75
N GLN A 384 11.31 6.03 -28.14
CA GLN A 384 11.25 6.18 -26.68
C GLN A 384 10.60 4.97 -26.00
N TYR A 385 9.59 4.37 -26.63
CA TYR A 385 8.99 3.10 -26.23
C TYR A 385 10.03 1.99 -26.12
N ARG A 386 10.83 1.78 -27.17
CA ARG A 386 11.92 0.79 -27.18
C ARG A 386 13.00 1.12 -26.16
N LYS A 387 13.40 2.39 -26.01
CA LYS A 387 14.38 2.81 -25.00
C LYS A 387 13.91 2.49 -23.58
N GLY A 388 12.66 2.79 -23.23
CA GLY A 388 12.11 2.49 -21.91
C GLY A 388 12.06 0.99 -21.61
N ILE A 389 11.72 0.16 -22.60
CA ILE A 389 11.72 -1.30 -22.44
C ILE A 389 13.15 -1.83 -22.26
N ALA A 390 14.10 -1.35 -23.07
CA ALA A 390 15.50 -1.74 -22.94
C ALA A 390 16.06 -1.36 -21.57
N ALA A 391 15.84 -0.12 -21.11
CA ALA A 391 16.25 0.36 -19.80
C ALA A 391 15.66 -0.49 -18.66
N TYR A 392 14.37 -0.81 -18.72
CA TYR A 392 13.72 -1.68 -17.74
C TYR A 392 14.40 -3.05 -17.65
N GLN A 393 14.62 -3.70 -18.80
CA GLN A 393 15.22 -5.03 -18.82
C GLN A 393 16.68 -5.02 -18.39
N ASN A 394 17.45 -4.01 -18.81
CA ASN A 394 18.85 -3.82 -18.42
C ASN A 394 18.99 -3.59 -16.91
N LEU A 395 18.18 -2.71 -16.33
CA LEU A 395 18.24 -2.40 -14.90
C LEU A 395 17.70 -3.55 -14.04
N ARG A 396 16.73 -4.32 -14.54
CA ARG A 396 16.27 -5.55 -13.88
C ARG A 396 17.39 -6.59 -13.79
N GLU A 397 18.12 -6.80 -14.88
CA GLU A 397 19.30 -7.69 -14.90
C GLU A 397 20.44 -7.17 -14.03
N TYR A 398 20.69 -5.85 -14.03
CA TYR A 398 21.65 -5.23 -13.13
C TYR A 398 21.34 -5.48 -11.67
N ALA A 399 20.07 -5.28 -11.26
CA ALA A 399 19.64 -5.59 -9.90
C ALA A 399 19.81 -7.09 -9.61
N GLU A 400 19.46 -7.98 -10.54
CA GLU A 400 19.70 -9.42 -10.39
C GLU A 400 21.18 -9.76 -10.17
N GLU A 401 22.11 -9.16 -10.93
CA GLU A 401 23.56 -9.30 -10.73
C GLU A 401 23.97 -8.93 -9.29
N LYS A 402 23.54 -7.76 -8.80
CA LYS A 402 23.85 -7.31 -7.43
C LYS A 402 23.24 -8.21 -6.36
N ARG A 403 22.02 -8.72 -6.57
CA ARG A 403 21.37 -9.66 -5.65
C ARG A 403 22.14 -10.97 -5.57
N ASN A 404 22.51 -11.52 -6.72
CA ASN A 404 23.21 -12.79 -6.80
C ASN A 404 24.61 -12.66 -6.17
N GLU A 405 25.31 -11.55 -6.40
CA GLU A 405 26.56 -11.23 -5.71
C GLU A 405 26.40 -11.22 -4.18
N SER A 406 25.37 -10.53 -3.65
CA SER A 406 25.08 -10.49 -2.22
C SER A 406 24.79 -11.87 -1.62
N ILE A 407 24.01 -12.70 -2.32
CA ILE A 407 23.70 -14.08 -1.89
C ILE A 407 24.97 -14.94 -1.91
N SER A 408 25.75 -14.90 -2.99
CA SER A 408 27.01 -15.63 -3.09
C SER A 408 28.00 -15.22 -2.00
N LEU A 409 28.11 -13.93 -1.71
CA LEU A 409 28.96 -13.40 -0.66
C LEU A 409 28.55 -13.93 0.72
N ALA A 410 27.25 -13.95 1.02
CA ALA A 410 26.73 -14.50 2.28
C ALA A 410 27.06 -15.99 2.41
N ASN A 411 26.74 -16.79 1.37
CA ASN A 411 26.99 -18.24 1.36
C ASN A 411 28.49 -18.59 1.47
N SER A 412 29.38 -17.72 0.97
CA SER A 412 30.84 -17.97 1.02
C SER A 412 31.46 -17.86 2.42
N ARG A 413 30.71 -17.37 3.42
CA ARG A 413 31.17 -17.09 4.79
C ARG A 413 30.61 -18.09 5.82
N LEU A 414 30.19 -19.26 5.36
CA LEU A 414 29.68 -20.33 6.22
C LEU A 414 30.79 -21.08 6.95
#